data_AF-A0AAX0B9L3-F1
#
_entry.id   AF-A0AAX0B9L3-F1
#
_cell.length_a   1.000
_cell.length_b   1.000
_cell.length_c   1.000
_cell.angle_alpha   90.00
_cell.angle_beta   90.00
_cell.angle_gamma   90.00
#
_symmetry.space_group_name_H-M   'P 1'
#
loop_
_entity.id
_entity.type
_entity.pdbx_description
1 polymer ?
#
loop_
_entity_poly.entity_id
_entity_poly.type
_entity_poly.pdbx_seq_one_letter_code
_entity_poly.pdbx_strand_id
1 'polypeptide(L)'
;MKVPDINYQEEIKKCKSMDDVVGKNGLMQKLLKDVMQQLLEAEMDEHLGREKYERADNESEKNYRNGYSKKDVRSSYGEVPIDIPRDRKSEFEPRAIRKYETECSELDKKIIGLYARGMSTRDIQSELEELYGIDISPSMISKITDKVMDAAAEWQNRMLDPVYPIVYMDAVHFKVRDEHRIVSKAAYICMGVDMNGYKDILGIWIGEAEGAKFWLSVCNDLNNRGVKDILIACMDGLRGLPDAIRAVFPKVCIQNCIIHQIRNSIKYVSYKNRKEFMKDLKLVYKADTEEIALAQLDELKKKWDNLYDSVIDSWYENWDKLSTYFSYTKEIRKMIYTTNTLEGFNRQLRKFTKIRTVFPTDDSLRKSLYSATDQVMKKWTSPLPNWGITLLKFEIMFKERINEALAV
;
A
#
# COMPACT_ATOMS: atom_id res chain seq x y z
N MET A 1 43.47 13.81 1.82
CA MET A 1 42.63 13.35 0.68
C MET A 1 43.21 13.92 -0.61
N LYS A 2 44.06 13.15 -1.32
CA LYS A 2 44.51 13.54 -2.66
C LYS A 2 43.39 13.16 -3.65
N VAL A 3 42.90 14.13 -4.41
CA VAL A 3 41.92 13.90 -5.49
C VAL A 3 42.56 12.97 -6.55
N PRO A 4 41.82 12.02 -7.15
CA PRO A 4 42.39 10.85 -7.83
C PRO A 4 43.34 11.13 -9.01
N ASP A 5 44.23 10.16 -9.25
CA ASP A 5 45.16 10.04 -10.39
C ASP A 5 44.45 9.55 -11.67
N ILE A 6 43.23 10.03 -11.88
CA ILE A 6 42.49 9.86 -13.14
C ILE A 6 42.56 11.21 -13.82
N ASN A 7 43.10 11.27 -15.03
CA ASN A 7 42.98 12.46 -15.85
C ASN A 7 41.52 12.59 -16.30
N TYR A 8 40.67 13.14 -15.44
CA TYR A 8 39.25 13.34 -15.69
C TYR A 8 38.99 14.06 -17.00
N GLN A 9 39.88 14.99 -17.36
CA GLN A 9 39.78 15.72 -18.62
C GLN A 9 40.02 14.82 -19.84
N GLU A 10 40.80 13.74 -19.73
CA GLU A 10 40.99 12.77 -20.81
C GLU A 10 39.84 11.78 -20.93
N GLU A 11 39.29 11.29 -19.81
CA GLU A 11 38.14 10.38 -19.88
C GLU A 11 36.86 11.12 -20.34
N ILE A 12 36.66 12.38 -19.93
CA ILE A 12 35.56 13.22 -20.44
C ILE A 12 35.70 13.47 -21.95
N LYS A 13 36.92 13.65 -22.46
CA LYS A 13 37.18 13.80 -23.91
C LYS A 13 36.86 12.54 -24.71
N LYS A 14 36.81 11.36 -24.08
CA LYS A 14 36.44 10.08 -24.73
C LYS A 14 34.93 9.87 -24.79
N CYS A 15 34.15 10.53 -23.95
CA CYS A 15 32.69 10.45 -23.96
C CYS A 15 32.13 11.29 -25.11
N LYS A 16 31.38 10.68 -26.03
CA LYS A 16 30.76 11.35 -27.18
C LYS A 16 29.23 11.42 -27.06
N SER A 17 28.64 10.61 -26.19
CA SER A 17 27.21 10.50 -25.95
C SER A 17 26.89 10.40 -24.46
N MET A 18 25.62 10.60 -24.10
CA MET A 18 25.15 10.42 -22.72
C MET A 18 25.32 8.96 -22.24
N ASP A 19 25.25 8.00 -23.15
CA ASP A 19 25.45 6.58 -22.85
C ASP A 19 26.91 6.26 -22.47
N ASP A 20 27.89 7.02 -22.98
CA ASP A 20 29.29 6.86 -22.57
C ASP A 20 29.54 7.35 -21.13
N VAL A 21 28.63 8.17 -20.60
CA VAL A 21 28.72 8.72 -19.24
C VAL A 21 27.97 7.83 -18.25
N VAL A 22 26.74 7.42 -18.60
CA VAL A 22 25.79 6.76 -17.67
C VAL A 22 25.51 5.30 -18.03
N GLY A 23 25.83 4.86 -19.25
CA GLY A 23 25.60 3.50 -19.71
C GLY A 23 26.58 2.46 -19.16
N LYS A 24 26.45 1.21 -19.63
CA LYS A 24 27.25 0.07 -19.18
C LYS A 24 28.75 0.31 -19.43
N ASN A 25 29.57 0.24 -18.39
CA ASN A 25 31.00 0.59 -18.38
C ASN A 25 31.31 2.08 -18.62
N GLY A 26 30.34 2.97 -18.37
CA GLY A 26 30.48 4.41 -18.52
C GLY A 26 31.35 5.08 -17.45
N LEU A 27 31.61 6.38 -17.65
CA LEU A 27 32.46 7.19 -16.76
C LEU A 27 32.02 7.14 -15.29
N MET A 28 30.71 7.20 -15.01
CA MET A 28 30.18 7.20 -13.65
C MET A 28 30.49 5.91 -12.88
N GLN A 29 30.49 4.76 -13.56
CA GLN A 29 30.82 3.47 -12.95
C GLN A 29 32.30 3.39 -12.55
N LYS A 30 33.20 3.92 -13.40
CA LYS A 30 34.64 4.04 -13.09
C LYS A 30 34.88 5.00 -11.92
N LEU A 31 34.26 6.18 -11.95
CA LEU A 31 34.34 7.15 -10.87
C LEU A 31 33.90 6.55 -9.53
N LEU A 32 32.78 5.84 -9.53
CA LEU A 32 32.27 5.18 -8.34
C LEU A 32 33.27 4.11 -7.84
N LYS A 33 33.84 3.31 -8.74
CA LYS A 33 34.89 2.33 -8.37
C LYS A 33 36.02 3.00 -7.61
N ASP A 34 36.58 4.07 -8.16
CA ASP A 34 37.80 4.68 -7.62
C ASP A 34 37.53 5.39 -6.29
N VAL A 35 36.38 6.06 -6.15
CA VAL A 35 35.96 6.66 -4.87
C VAL A 35 35.78 5.58 -3.80
N MET A 36 35.12 4.46 -4.13
CA MET A 36 34.93 3.36 -3.17
C MET A 36 36.25 2.69 -2.81
N GLN A 37 37.15 2.51 -3.78
CA GLN A 37 38.48 1.96 -3.54
C GLN A 37 39.30 2.84 -2.57
N GLN A 38 39.25 4.16 -2.75
CA GLN A 38 39.96 5.10 -1.86
C GLN A 38 39.35 5.17 -0.47
N LEU A 39 38.02 5.11 -0.35
CA LEU A 39 37.36 5.05 0.95
C LEU A 39 37.80 3.82 1.73
N LEU A 40 37.86 2.64 1.08
CA LEU A 40 38.32 1.41 1.71
C LEU A 40 39.81 1.46 2.09
N GLU A 41 40.64 2.09 1.27
CA GLU A 41 42.06 2.30 1.58
C GLU A 41 42.24 3.23 2.80
N ALA A 42 41.45 4.31 2.86
CA ALA A 42 41.47 5.24 3.99
C ALA A 42 40.98 4.58 5.29
N GLU A 43 39.93 3.76 5.23
CA GLU A 43 39.48 2.96 6.39
C GLU A 43 40.56 1.98 6.87
N MET A 44 41.33 1.39 5.94
CA MET A 44 42.43 0.49 6.29
C MET A 44 43.62 1.25 6.91
N ASP A 45 43.93 2.44 6.41
CA ASP A 45 44.96 3.31 7.01
C ASP A 45 44.56 3.73 8.43
N GLU A 46 43.28 4.09 8.65
CA GLU A 46 42.74 4.40 9.98
C GLU A 46 42.78 3.17 10.91
N HIS A 47 42.38 1.99 10.43
CA HIS A 47 42.38 0.75 11.21
C HIS A 47 43.78 0.33 11.66
N LEU A 48 44.79 0.48 10.78
CA LEU A 48 46.18 0.14 11.09
C LEU A 48 46.95 1.30 11.74
N GLY A 49 46.38 2.51 11.76
CA GLY A 49 46.98 3.73 12.28
C GLY A 49 48.20 4.22 11.50
N ARG A 50 48.36 3.82 10.23
CA ARG A 50 49.53 4.12 9.39
C ARG A 50 49.24 3.95 7.91
N GLU A 51 49.96 4.70 7.08
CA GLU A 51 49.83 4.59 5.63
C GLU A 51 50.51 3.35 5.05
N LYS A 52 50.17 3.03 3.79
CA LYS A 52 50.78 1.93 3.04
C LYS A 52 52.31 2.11 2.94
N TYR A 53 53.06 1.12 3.41
CA TYR A 53 54.53 1.08 3.50
C TYR A 53 55.17 2.00 4.54
N GLU A 54 54.37 2.66 5.39
CA GLU A 54 54.90 3.42 6.52
C GLU A 54 55.37 2.47 7.64
N ARG A 55 56.55 2.74 8.20
CA ARG A 55 57.12 1.95 9.29
C ARG A 55 56.40 2.31 10.59
N ALA A 56 56.00 1.30 11.36
CA ALA A 56 55.44 1.53 12.70
C ALA A 56 56.56 1.48 13.73
N ASP A 57 56.60 2.46 14.64
CA ASP A 57 57.60 2.56 15.70
C ASP A 57 57.29 1.67 16.93
N ASN A 58 56.06 1.15 17.06
CA ASN A 58 55.63 0.34 18.20
C ASN A 58 55.54 -1.17 17.87
N GLU A 59 56.27 -1.99 18.65
CA GLU A 59 56.43 -3.44 18.42
C GLU A 59 55.35 -4.33 19.05
N SER A 60 54.40 -3.78 19.83
CA SER A 60 53.60 -4.59 20.75
C SER A 60 52.40 -5.32 20.14
N GLU A 61 51.91 -4.96 18.95
CA GLU A 61 50.84 -5.70 18.26
C GLU A 61 50.90 -5.55 16.73
N LYS A 62 51.82 -6.28 16.08
CA LYS A 62 52.11 -6.16 14.65
C LYS A 62 51.00 -6.78 13.77
N ASN A 63 49.98 -6.00 13.40
CA ASN A 63 49.08 -6.32 12.27
C ASN A 63 49.59 -5.65 10.97
N TYR A 64 49.42 -6.32 9.83
CA TYR A 64 49.96 -5.89 8.53
C TYR A 64 48.93 -6.02 7.42
N ARG A 65 49.04 -5.18 6.40
CA ARG A 65 48.28 -5.35 5.15
C ARG A 65 48.66 -6.68 4.48
N ASN A 66 47.67 -7.44 4.02
CA ASN A 66 47.82 -8.76 3.40
C ASN A 66 47.04 -8.86 2.08
N GLY A 67 47.34 -7.93 1.17
CA GLY A 67 46.74 -7.89 -0.16
C GLY A 67 45.27 -7.46 -0.16
N TYR A 68 44.54 -7.90 -1.20
CA TYR A 68 43.17 -7.50 -1.48
C TYR A 68 42.29 -8.72 -1.77
N SER A 69 41.00 -8.64 -1.43
CA SER A 69 39.96 -9.55 -1.93
C SER A 69 39.17 -8.86 -3.03
N LYS A 70 38.95 -9.55 -4.14
CA LYS A 70 38.03 -9.06 -5.17
C LYS A 70 36.59 -9.16 -4.70
N LYS A 71 35.79 -8.15 -4.98
CA LYS A 71 34.34 -8.16 -4.78
C LYS A 71 33.68 -7.35 -5.87
N ASP A 72 32.63 -7.90 -6.46
CA ASP A 72 31.81 -7.16 -7.42
C ASP A 72 30.62 -6.56 -6.68
N VAL A 73 30.56 -5.23 -6.62
CA VAL A 73 29.52 -4.49 -5.93
C VAL A 73 28.53 -3.94 -6.93
N ARG A 74 27.26 -4.27 -6.76
CA ARG A 74 26.15 -3.84 -7.61
C ARG A 74 25.70 -2.44 -7.21
N SER A 75 25.85 -1.50 -8.12
CA SER A 75 25.49 -0.09 -7.93
C SER A 75 24.38 0.35 -8.87
N SER A 76 23.91 1.60 -8.70
CA SER A 76 22.98 2.23 -9.64
C SER A 76 23.57 2.49 -11.04
N TYR A 77 24.85 2.21 -11.27
CA TYR A 77 25.52 2.40 -12.57
C TYR A 77 26.12 1.10 -13.11
N GLY A 78 25.67 -0.06 -12.60
CA GLY A 78 26.17 -1.38 -12.99
C GLY A 78 27.04 -2.06 -11.94
N GLU A 79 27.64 -3.19 -12.33
CA GLU A 79 28.54 -3.99 -11.48
C GLU A 79 29.93 -3.35 -11.38
N VAL A 80 30.33 -2.96 -10.18
CA VAL A 80 31.58 -2.27 -9.90
C VAL A 80 32.57 -3.26 -9.27
N PRO A 81 33.59 -3.72 -10.00
CA PRO A 81 34.61 -4.60 -9.44
C PRO A 81 35.55 -3.79 -8.55
N ILE A 82 35.55 -4.06 -7.25
CA ILE A 82 36.38 -3.41 -6.24
C ILE A 82 37.36 -4.40 -5.60
N ASP A 83 38.47 -3.86 -5.10
CA ASP A 83 39.52 -4.63 -4.43
C ASP A 83 39.53 -4.25 -2.94
N ILE A 84 38.96 -5.09 -2.08
CA ILE A 84 38.85 -4.80 -0.64
C ILE A 84 40.18 -5.09 0.05
N PRO A 85 40.83 -4.11 0.72
CA PRO A 85 42.08 -4.32 1.42
C PRO A 85 41.88 -5.28 2.59
N ARG A 86 42.88 -6.12 2.86
CA ARG A 86 42.86 -7.09 3.96
C ARG A 86 44.03 -6.84 4.91
N ASP A 87 43.79 -7.14 6.18
CA ASP A 87 44.83 -7.24 7.19
C ASP A 87 45.23 -8.71 7.41
N ARG A 88 46.37 -8.95 8.05
CA ARG A 88 46.95 -10.29 8.25
C ARG A 88 46.20 -11.05 9.34
N LYS A 89 45.67 -10.35 10.35
CA LYS A 89 44.90 -10.96 11.43
C LYS A 89 43.41 -11.14 11.10
N SER A 90 42.94 -10.61 9.97
CA SER A 90 41.53 -10.63 9.55
C SER A 90 40.59 -9.89 10.52
N GLU A 91 41.13 -8.94 11.27
CA GLU A 91 40.44 -8.07 12.24
C GLU A 91 39.78 -6.87 11.56
N PHE A 92 40.15 -6.54 10.32
CA PHE A 92 39.57 -5.42 9.60
C PHE A 92 38.11 -5.70 9.23
N GLU A 93 37.21 -4.81 9.63
CA GLU A 93 35.80 -4.78 9.24
C GLU A 93 35.47 -3.47 8.53
N PRO A 94 35.42 -3.47 7.18
CA PRO A 94 35.13 -2.26 6.43
C PRO A 94 33.72 -1.75 6.73
N ARG A 95 33.60 -0.43 6.90
CA ARG A 95 32.35 0.25 7.24
C ARG A 95 31.60 0.71 5.99
N ALA A 96 32.34 1.21 4.99
CA ALA A 96 31.77 1.66 3.71
C ALA A 96 31.11 0.52 2.93
N ILE A 97 31.67 -0.68 2.98
CA ILE A 97 31.10 -1.90 2.37
C ILE A 97 31.35 -3.06 3.32
N ARG A 98 30.31 -3.54 4.01
CA ARG A 98 30.47 -4.60 5.00
C ARG A 98 30.93 -5.90 4.33
N LYS A 99 31.52 -6.79 5.13
CA LYS A 99 31.82 -8.16 4.67
C LYS A 99 30.53 -8.80 4.13
N TYR A 100 30.63 -9.45 2.96
CA TYR A 100 29.50 -10.05 2.23
C TYR A 100 28.41 -9.11 1.66
N GLU A 101 28.46 -7.81 1.96
CA GLU A 101 27.54 -6.82 1.35
C GLU A 101 27.94 -6.49 -0.10
N THR A 102 27.20 -7.02 -1.07
CA THR A 102 27.48 -6.83 -2.51
C THR A 102 26.55 -5.82 -3.17
N GLU A 103 25.66 -5.16 -2.44
CA GLU A 103 24.56 -4.36 -2.99
C GLU A 103 24.49 -2.96 -2.40
N CYS A 104 24.18 -1.98 -3.24
CA CYS A 104 23.91 -0.60 -2.82
C CYS A 104 22.42 -0.42 -2.45
N SER A 105 22.15 0.18 -1.28
CA SER A 105 20.79 0.40 -0.75
C SER A 105 19.86 1.20 -1.68
N GLU A 106 20.41 2.01 -2.58
CA GLU A 106 19.61 2.77 -3.57
C GLU A 106 19.04 1.88 -4.68
N LEU A 107 19.73 0.80 -5.08
CA LEU A 107 19.22 -0.14 -6.07
C LEU A 107 18.01 -0.90 -5.50
N ASP A 108 18.08 -1.30 -4.23
CA ASP A 108 16.97 -1.94 -3.53
C ASP A 108 15.71 -1.07 -3.50
N LYS A 109 15.86 0.22 -3.20
CA LYS A 109 14.75 1.18 -3.23
C LYS A 109 14.11 1.27 -4.61
N LYS A 110 14.91 1.27 -5.68
CA LYS A 110 14.42 1.27 -7.07
C LYS A 110 13.68 -0.03 -7.38
N ILE A 111 14.23 -1.19 -7.01
CA ILE A 111 13.61 -2.51 -7.19
C ILE A 111 12.26 -2.57 -6.47
N ILE A 112 12.21 -2.16 -5.20
CA ILE A 112 10.98 -2.06 -4.41
C ILE A 112 9.98 -1.12 -5.10
N GLY A 113 10.44 0.03 -5.62
CA GLY A 113 9.60 0.97 -6.35
C GLY A 113 9.01 0.40 -7.64
N LEU A 114 9.77 -0.38 -8.42
CA LEU A 114 9.27 -1.07 -9.62
C LEU A 114 8.26 -2.16 -9.25
N TYR A 115 8.56 -2.94 -8.21
CA TYR A 115 7.65 -3.95 -7.69
C TYR A 115 6.32 -3.35 -7.18
N ALA A 116 6.38 -2.22 -6.47
CA ALA A 116 5.22 -1.49 -5.98
C ALA A 116 4.36 -0.91 -7.11
N ARG A 117 4.96 -0.61 -8.27
CA ARG A 117 4.25 -0.19 -9.48
C ARG A 117 3.63 -1.35 -10.27
N GLY A 118 3.76 -2.58 -9.77
CA GLY A 118 3.07 -3.76 -10.29
C GLY A 118 3.87 -4.61 -11.29
N MET A 119 5.13 -4.26 -11.56
CA MET A 119 5.99 -5.07 -12.43
C MET A 119 6.21 -6.46 -11.82
N SER A 120 6.28 -7.49 -12.67
CA SER A 120 6.65 -8.83 -12.21
C SER A 120 8.15 -8.90 -11.88
N THR A 121 8.57 -9.91 -11.12
CA THR A 121 9.99 -10.10 -10.82
C THR A 121 10.83 -10.36 -12.08
N ARG A 122 10.23 -10.92 -13.14
CA ARG A 122 10.90 -11.12 -14.43
C ARG A 122 10.99 -9.83 -15.24
N ASP A 123 9.93 -9.02 -15.24
CA ASP A 123 9.96 -7.72 -15.91
C ASP A 123 11.01 -6.80 -15.26
N ILE A 124 11.11 -6.83 -13.92
CA ILE A 124 12.14 -6.08 -13.19
C ILE A 124 13.54 -6.58 -13.57
N GLN A 125 13.75 -7.90 -13.67
CA GLN A 125 15.04 -8.44 -14.13
C GLN A 125 15.41 -7.90 -15.51
N SER A 126 14.51 -8.02 -16.49
CA SER A 126 14.75 -7.54 -17.86
C SER A 126 15.04 -6.05 -17.90
N GLU A 127 14.27 -5.23 -17.16
CA GLU A 127 14.48 -3.78 -17.09
C GLU A 127 15.85 -3.43 -16.47
N LEU A 128 16.29 -4.15 -15.43
CA LEU A 128 17.57 -3.90 -14.79
C LEU A 128 18.75 -4.32 -15.68
N GLU A 129 18.60 -5.39 -16.44
CA GLU A 129 19.59 -5.82 -17.42
C GLU A 129 19.70 -4.81 -18.57
N GLU A 130 18.58 -4.32 -19.09
CA GLU A 130 18.55 -3.34 -20.18
C GLU A 130 19.07 -1.96 -19.78
N LEU A 131 18.64 -1.43 -18.61
CA LEU A 131 19.02 -0.07 -18.18
C LEU A 131 20.39 -0.01 -17.52
N TYR A 132 20.72 -1.00 -16.68
CA TYR A 132 21.90 -0.96 -15.82
C TYR A 132 22.92 -2.05 -16.14
N GLY A 133 22.61 -2.99 -17.03
CA GLY A 133 23.50 -4.12 -17.35
C GLY A 133 23.70 -5.09 -16.21
N ILE A 134 22.82 -5.08 -15.19
CA ILE A 134 22.94 -5.90 -13.97
C ILE A 134 22.13 -7.18 -14.13
N ASP A 135 22.78 -8.33 -14.00
CA ASP A 135 22.08 -9.62 -13.96
C ASP A 135 21.64 -9.97 -12.53
N ILE A 136 20.34 -9.75 -12.26
CA ILE A 136 19.70 -10.09 -10.98
C ILE A 136 18.63 -11.14 -11.20
N SER A 137 18.75 -12.26 -10.49
CA SER A 137 17.76 -13.33 -10.57
C SER A 137 16.41 -12.91 -9.96
N PRO A 138 15.28 -13.48 -10.43
CA PRO A 138 13.96 -13.22 -9.86
C PRO A 138 13.84 -13.58 -8.37
N SER A 139 14.63 -14.57 -7.92
CA SER A 139 14.67 -14.97 -6.51
C SER A 139 15.36 -13.92 -5.64
N MET A 140 16.39 -13.25 -6.14
CA MET A 140 17.05 -12.15 -5.46
C MET A 140 16.13 -10.92 -5.37
N ILE A 141 15.41 -10.60 -6.46
CA ILE A 141 14.38 -9.55 -6.46
C ILE A 141 13.30 -9.86 -5.40
N SER A 142 12.86 -11.11 -5.28
CA SER A 142 11.92 -11.49 -4.22
C SER A 142 12.48 -11.18 -2.85
N LYS A 143 13.72 -11.61 -2.54
CA LYS A 143 14.39 -11.36 -1.26
C LYS A 143 14.52 -9.87 -0.94
N ILE A 144 14.84 -9.03 -1.94
CA ILE A 144 14.91 -7.58 -1.77
C ILE A 144 13.54 -7.01 -1.43
N THR A 145 12.49 -7.44 -2.14
CA THR A 145 11.12 -6.98 -1.85
C THR A 145 10.59 -7.51 -0.51
N ASP A 146 11.10 -8.65 -0.02
CA ASP A 146 10.70 -9.20 1.28
C ASP A 146 11.14 -8.29 2.45
N LYS A 147 12.16 -7.43 2.26
CA LYS A 147 12.54 -6.39 3.25
C LYS A 147 11.40 -5.42 3.58
N VAL A 148 10.37 -5.33 2.73
CA VAL A 148 9.20 -4.48 2.93
C VAL A 148 8.17 -5.11 3.87
N MET A 149 8.28 -6.42 4.15
CA MET A 149 7.31 -7.13 4.99
C MET A 149 7.29 -6.64 6.43
N ASP A 150 8.45 -6.31 7.01
CA ASP A 150 8.54 -5.76 8.36
C ASP A 150 7.82 -4.41 8.44
N ALA A 151 8.09 -3.52 7.48
CA ALA A 151 7.39 -2.25 7.37
C ALA A 151 5.87 -2.42 7.14
N ALA A 152 5.46 -3.44 6.39
CA ALA A 152 4.05 -3.77 6.21
C ALA A 152 3.39 -4.22 7.52
N ALA A 153 4.10 -5.01 8.33
CA ALA A 153 3.63 -5.45 9.64
C ALA A 153 3.56 -4.28 10.64
N GLU A 154 4.57 -3.41 10.66
CA GLU A 154 4.55 -2.18 11.47
C GLU A 154 3.39 -1.27 11.07
N TRP A 155 3.19 -1.04 9.77
CA TRP A 155 2.07 -0.25 9.26
C TRP A 155 0.71 -0.85 9.62
N GLN A 156 0.57 -2.18 9.54
CA GLN A 156 -0.66 -2.87 9.91
C GLN A 156 -0.95 -2.81 11.42
N ASN A 157 0.07 -2.65 12.27
CA ASN A 157 -0.07 -2.58 13.72
C ASN A 157 0.06 -1.15 14.29
N ARG A 158 0.22 -0.13 13.44
CA ARG A 158 0.36 1.27 13.89
C ARG A 158 -0.86 1.72 14.70
N MET A 159 -0.62 2.60 15.67
CA MET A 159 -1.68 3.28 16.40
C MET A 159 -2.54 4.12 15.45
N LEU A 160 -3.85 4.12 15.71
CA LEU A 160 -4.87 4.83 14.95
C LEU A 160 -5.49 5.94 15.80
N ASP A 161 -6.12 6.90 15.13
CA ASP A 161 -6.80 7.98 15.81
C ASP A 161 -8.04 7.46 16.58
N PRO A 162 -8.41 8.12 17.69
CA PRO A 162 -9.52 7.66 18.52
C PRO A 162 -10.88 7.79 17.82
N VAL A 163 -11.04 8.73 16.88
CA VAL A 163 -12.33 9.02 16.24
C VAL A 163 -12.19 9.08 14.73
N TYR A 164 -13.03 8.31 14.03
CA TYR A 164 -13.19 8.41 12.58
C TYR A 164 -14.65 8.77 12.23
N PRO A 165 -14.92 9.96 11.67
CA PRO A 165 -16.24 10.34 11.21
C PRO A 165 -16.85 9.39 10.19
N ILE A 166 -16.06 8.92 9.23
CA ILE A 166 -16.51 8.01 8.20
C ILE A 166 -15.50 6.89 8.03
N VAL A 167 -15.97 5.65 8.07
CA VAL A 167 -15.20 4.46 7.72
C VAL A 167 -15.89 3.75 6.56
N TYR A 168 -15.12 3.34 5.58
CA TYR A 168 -15.56 2.54 4.44
C TYR A 168 -14.93 1.14 4.53
N MET A 169 -15.74 0.11 4.35
CA MET A 169 -15.28 -1.28 4.31
C MET A 169 -15.76 -1.97 3.04
N ASP A 170 -14.83 -2.62 2.35
CA ASP A 170 -15.10 -3.37 1.11
C ASP A 170 -14.13 -4.57 0.99
N ALA A 171 -14.47 -5.51 0.12
CA ALA A 171 -13.71 -6.72 -0.12
C ALA A 171 -13.30 -6.85 -1.60
N VAL A 172 -12.02 -7.12 -1.84
CA VAL A 172 -11.50 -7.39 -3.18
C VAL A 172 -10.99 -8.82 -3.25
N HIS A 173 -11.51 -9.59 -4.20
CA HIS A 173 -11.12 -10.98 -4.39
C HIS A 173 -9.85 -11.12 -5.23
N PHE A 174 -8.93 -11.95 -4.75
CA PHE A 174 -7.67 -12.31 -5.40
C PHE A 174 -7.53 -13.83 -5.53
N LYS A 175 -6.75 -14.28 -6.51
CA LYS A 175 -6.39 -15.70 -6.67
C LYS A 175 -5.05 -15.94 -6.01
N VAL A 176 -5.03 -16.83 -5.03
CA VAL A 176 -3.81 -17.22 -4.31
C VAL A 176 -3.64 -18.73 -4.42
N ARG A 177 -2.41 -19.19 -4.57
CA ARG A 177 -2.06 -20.59 -4.49
C ARG A 177 -1.95 -20.98 -3.01
N ASP A 178 -2.75 -21.95 -2.62
CA ASP A 178 -2.78 -22.51 -1.28
C ASP A 178 -2.85 -24.03 -1.37
N GLU A 179 -1.99 -24.73 -0.63
CA GLU A 179 -1.86 -26.19 -0.66
C GLU A 179 -1.93 -26.81 -2.08
N HIS A 180 -1.19 -26.23 -3.04
CA HIS A 180 -1.16 -26.62 -4.47
C HIS A 180 -2.45 -26.36 -5.27
N ARG A 181 -3.48 -25.76 -4.66
CA ARG A 181 -4.73 -25.35 -5.33
C ARG A 181 -4.78 -23.84 -5.49
N ILE A 182 -5.53 -23.37 -6.48
CA ILE A 182 -5.78 -21.93 -6.65
C ILE A 182 -7.10 -21.62 -5.96
N VAL A 183 -7.03 -20.90 -4.85
CA VAL A 183 -8.17 -20.50 -4.03
C VAL A 183 -8.46 -19.01 -4.27
N SER A 184 -9.73 -18.64 -4.23
CA SER A 184 -10.15 -17.24 -4.25
C SER A 184 -10.19 -16.74 -2.80
N LYS A 185 -9.26 -15.87 -2.41
CA LYS A 185 -9.27 -15.23 -1.08
C LYS A 185 -9.76 -13.78 -1.20
N ALA A 186 -10.43 -13.28 -0.18
CA ALA A 186 -10.89 -11.90 -0.11
C ALA A 186 -9.87 -11.07 0.70
N ALA A 187 -9.48 -9.92 0.15
CA ALA A 187 -8.77 -8.89 0.87
C ALA A 187 -9.77 -7.81 1.30
N TYR A 188 -10.02 -7.74 2.60
CA TYR A 188 -10.90 -6.77 3.22
C TYR A 188 -10.11 -5.50 3.51
N ILE A 189 -10.60 -4.37 3.02
CA ILE A 189 -9.92 -3.09 3.09
C ILE A 189 -10.79 -2.16 3.93
N CYS A 190 -10.20 -1.58 4.97
CA CYS A 190 -10.84 -0.56 5.78
C CYS A 190 -10.18 0.79 5.51
N MET A 191 -10.97 1.75 5.02
CA MET A 191 -10.52 3.12 4.76
C MET A 191 -11.26 4.08 5.70
N GLY A 192 -10.51 4.86 6.47
CA GLY A 192 -11.05 5.90 7.34
C GLY A 192 -10.90 7.29 6.71
N VAL A 193 -11.77 8.20 7.13
CA VAL A 193 -11.57 9.65 7.01
C VAL A 193 -11.38 10.17 8.42
N ASP A 194 -10.24 10.81 8.69
CA ASP A 194 -9.93 11.37 10.01
C ASP A 194 -10.72 12.67 10.27
N MET A 195 -10.55 13.24 11.47
CA MET A 195 -11.19 14.52 11.85
C MET A 195 -10.70 15.71 11.01
N ASN A 196 -9.51 15.62 10.42
CA ASN A 196 -8.93 16.64 9.55
C ASN A 196 -9.39 16.52 8.07
N GLY A 197 -10.10 15.44 7.74
CA GLY A 197 -10.64 15.16 6.41
C GLY A 197 -9.68 14.43 5.49
N TYR A 198 -8.56 13.92 6.00
CA TYR A 198 -7.65 13.08 5.25
C TYR A 198 -8.15 11.65 5.21
N LYS A 199 -7.99 11.03 4.05
CA LYS A 199 -8.28 9.61 3.88
C LYS A 199 -7.05 8.81 4.31
N ASP A 200 -7.28 7.70 4.98
CA ASP A 200 -6.23 6.75 5.32
C ASP A 200 -6.76 5.31 5.17
N ILE A 201 -5.90 4.37 4.78
CA ILE A 201 -6.20 2.94 4.86
C ILE A 201 -5.82 2.48 6.26
N LEU A 202 -6.82 2.15 7.08
CA LEU A 202 -6.62 1.73 8.46
C LEU A 202 -6.01 0.33 8.54
N GLY A 203 -6.34 -0.54 7.58
CA GLY A 203 -5.76 -1.87 7.48
C GLY A 203 -6.28 -2.68 6.30
N ILE A 204 -5.57 -3.77 6.01
CA ILE A 204 -5.96 -4.76 5.00
C ILE A 204 -5.84 -6.17 5.61
N TRP A 205 -6.93 -6.92 5.61
CA TRP A 205 -6.97 -8.29 6.13
C TRP A 205 -7.26 -9.26 5.01
N ILE A 206 -6.50 -10.36 4.93
CA ILE A 206 -6.72 -11.42 3.95
C ILE A 206 -7.40 -12.58 4.67
N GLY A 207 -8.54 -13.03 4.14
CA GLY A 207 -9.31 -14.13 4.70
C GLY A 207 -9.97 -14.99 3.63
N GLU A 208 -10.29 -16.22 4.02
CA GLU A 208 -10.97 -17.21 3.18
C GLU A 208 -12.49 -17.20 3.33
N ALA A 209 -13.02 -16.69 4.45
CA ALA A 209 -14.44 -16.78 4.78
C ALA A 209 -15.01 -15.47 5.36
N GLU A 210 -16.11 -15.01 4.75
CA GLU A 210 -16.96 -13.91 5.22
C GLU A 210 -17.83 -14.38 6.41
N GLY A 211 -17.20 -14.61 7.56
CA GLY A 211 -17.89 -14.99 8.80
C GLY A 211 -17.97 -13.83 9.80
N ALA A 212 -19.03 -13.80 10.62
CA ALA A 212 -19.18 -12.81 11.69
C ALA A 212 -17.98 -12.78 12.65
N LYS A 213 -17.36 -13.94 12.93
CA LYS A 213 -16.15 -14.04 13.78
C LYS A 213 -14.95 -13.33 13.17
N PHE A 214 -14.79 -13.39 11.85
CA PHE A 214 -13.71 -12.70 11.14
C PHE A 214 -13.90 -11.18 11.26
N TRP A 215 -15.11 -10.69 10.97
CA TRP A 215 -15.41 -9.26 11.11
C TRP A 215 -15.25 -8.74 12.52
N LEU A 216 -15.61 -9.54 13.52
CA LEU A 216 -15.40 -9.20 14.92
C LEU A 216 -13.90 -9.07 15.23
N SER A 217 -13.06 -9.95 14.68
CA SER A 217 -11.61 -9.85 14.84
C SER A 217 -11.04 -8.57 14.19
N VAL A 218 -11.54 -8.18 13.02
CA VAL A 218 -11.15 -6.93 12.34
C VAL A 218 -11.57 -5.70 13.15
N CYS A 219 -12.80 -5.68 13.67
CA CYS A 219 -13.27 -4.56 14.49
C CYS A 219 -12.51 -4.47 15.81
N ASN A 220 -12.20 -5.61 16.45
CA ASN A 220 -11.37 -5.65 17.65
C ASN A 220 -9.94 -5.19 17.40
N ASP A 221 -9.35 -5.52 16.25
CA ASP A 221 -8.03 -5.03 15.85
C ASP A 221 -8.02 -3.50 15.75
N LEU A 222 -9.02 -2.90 15.10
CA LEU A 222 -9.17 -1.44 15.05
C LEU A 222 -9.28 -0.81 16.44
N ASN A 223 -10.07 -1.40 17.33
CA ASN A 223 -10.23 -0.93 18.71
C ASN A 223 -8.93 -1.03 19.51
N ASN A 224 -8.23 -2.17 19.43
CA ASN A 224 -6.95 -2.39 20.10
C ASN A 224 -5.86 -1.44 19.62
N ARG A 225 -5.92 -1.01 18.36
CA ARG A 225 -5.00 -0.03 17.77
C ARG A 225 -5.32 1.42 18.11
N GLY A 226 -6.40 1.68 18.84
CA GLY A 226 -6.70 3.00 19.40
C GLY A 226 -8.07 3.58 19.03
N VAL A 227 -8.77 3.02 18.03
CA VAL A 227 -10.07 3.54 17.60
C VAL A 227 -11.09 3.36 18.72
N LYS A 228 -11.65 4.46 19.20
CA LYS A 228 -12.67 4.48 20.25
C LYS A 228 -14.07 4.61 19.69
N ASP A 229 -14.24 5.42 18.65
CA ASP A 229 -15.55 5.64 18.06
C ASP A 229 -15.52 5.80 16.54
N ILE A 230 -16.57 5.26 15.91
CA ILE A 230 -16.84 5.38 14.48
C ILE A 230 -18.25 5.97 14.35
N LEU A 231 -18.36 7.15 13.74
CA LEU A 231 -19.67 7.82 13.62
C LEU A 231 -20.52 7.12 12.55
N ILE A 232 -19.96 6.98 11.35
CA ILE A 232 -20.65 6.36 10.20
C ILE A 232 -19.77 5.27 9.57
N ALA A 233 -20.32 4.07 9.42
CA ALA A 233 -19.69 2.97 8.69
C ALA A 233 -20.44 2.68 7.38
N CYS A 234 -19.76 2.90 6.26
CA CYS A 234 -20.23 2.65 4.91
C CYS A 234 -19.75 1.27 4.42
N MET A 235 -20.66 0.37 4.09
CA MET A 235 -20.31 -1.02 3.74
C MET A 235 -21.14 -1.58 2.56
N ASP A 236 -20.65 -2.66 1.95
CA ASP A 236 -21.33 -3.38 0.85
C ASP A 236 -22.10 -4.62 1.36
N GLY A 237 -23.12 -4.43 2.20
CA GLY A 237 -24.07 -5.50 2.56
C GLY A 237 -23.43 -6.81 3.07
N LEU A 238 -22.19 -6.75 3.58
CA LEU A 238 -21.38 -7.91 3.94
C LEU A 238 -22.02 -8.64 5.11
N ARG A 239 -22.25 -9.95 4.97
CA ARG A 239 -22.93 -10.74 6.00
C ARG A 239 -22.14 -10.74 7.31
N GLY A 240 -22.82 -10.49 8.42
CA GLY A 240 -22.23 -10.46 9.76
C GLY A 240 -21.37 -9.24 10.09
N LEU A 241 -21.02 -8.39 9.12
CA LEU A 241 -20.29 -7.15 9.39
C LEU A 241 -21.13 -6.15 10.21
N PRO A 242 -22.43 -5.92 9.91
CA PRO A 242 -23.23 -5.00 10.71
C PRO A 242 -23.33 -5.38 12.20
N ASP A 243 -23.40 -6.67 12.49
CA ASP A 243 -23.51 -7.16 13.87
C ASP A 243 -22.15 -7.08 14.57
N ALA A 244 -21.07 -7.44 13.86
CA ALA A 244 -19.70 -7.36 14.39
C ALA A 244 -19.29 -5.93 14.72
N ILE A 245 -19.59 -4.96 13.84
CA ILE A 245 -19.21 -3.57 14.07
C ILE A 245 -20.02 -2.96 15.22
N ARG A 246 -21.30 -3.29 15.37
CA ARG A 246 -22.12 -2.86 16.51
C ARG A 246 -21.71 -3.50 17.83
N ALA A 247 -21.15 -4.71 17.79
CA ALA A 247 -20.63 -5.35 18.99
C ALA A 247 -19.41 -4.62 19.57
N VAL A 248 -18.55 -4.04 18.72
CA VAL A 248 -17.34 -3.30 19.14
C VAL A 248 -17.60 -1.80 19.27
N PHE A 249 -18.39 -1.22 18.37
CA PHE A 249 -18.74 0.20 18.31
C PHE A 249 -20.27 0.37 18.35
N PRO A 250 -20.91 0.29 19.53
CA PRO A 250 -22.38 0.21 19.63
C PRO A 250 -23.14 1.42 19.10
N LYS A 251 -22.53 2.61 19.14
CA LYS A 251 -23.14 3.87 18.69
C LYS A 251 -23.01 4.10 17.17
N VAL A 252 -22.37 3.20 16.41
CA VAL A 252 -22.10 3.40 14.98
C VAL A 252 -23.37 3.42 14.13
N CYS A 253 -23.47 4.40 13.23
CA CYS A 253 -24.50 4.43 12.21
C CYS A 253 -24.04 3.66 10.97
N ILE A 254 -24.82 2.68 10.52
CA ILE A 254 -24.46 1.83 9.39
C ILE A 254 -25.16 2.32 8.14
N GLN A 255 -24.39 2.60 7.10
CA GLN A 255 -24.90 2.92 5.77
C GLN A 255 -24.48 1.84 4.77
N ASN A 256 -25.46 1.17 4.15
CA ASN A 256 -25.20 0.28 3.02
C ASN A 256 -25.04 1.07 1.72
N CYS A 257 -24.11 0.65 0.87
CA CYS A 257 -23.88 1.33 -0.40
C CYS A 257 -25.07 1.12 -1.36
N ILE A 258 -25.76 2.20 -1.70
CA ILE A 258 -26.91 2.16 -2.63
C ILE A 258 -26.46 1.68 -4.02
N ILE A 259 -25.26 2.07 -4.47
CA ILE A 259 -24.75 1.65 -5.77
C ILE A 259 -24.60 0.12 -5.82
N HIS A 260 -24.13 -0.51 -4.75
CA HIS A 260 -24.04 -1.96 -4.71
C HIS A 260 -25.41 -2.63 -4.67
N GLN A 261 -26.36 -2.09 -3.91
CA GLN A 261 -27.75 -2.55 -3.92
C GLN A 261 -28.37 -2.45 -5.33
N ILE A 262 -28.14 -1.34 -6.04
CA ILE A 262 -28.56 -1.14 -7.43
C ILE A 262 -27.90 -2.18 -8.34
N ARG A 263 -26.57 -2.37 -8.24
CA ARG A 263 -25.84 -3.35 -9.07
C ARG A 263 -26.35 -4.77 -8.84
N ASN A 264 -26.62 -5.14 -7.58
CA ASN A 264 -27.18 -6.45 -7.22
C ASN A 264 -28.60 -6.62 -7.78
N SER A 265 -29.43 -5.58 -7.71
CA SER A 265 -30.78 -5.56 -8.29
C SER A 265 -30.75 -5.80 -9.80
N ILE A 266 -29.90 -5.07 -10.54
CA ILE A 266 -29.82 -5.13 -12.02
C ILE A 266 -29.38 -6.52 -12.53
N LYS A 267 -28.67 -7.33 -11.72
CA LYS A 267 -28.29 -8.70 -12.12
C LYS A 267 -29.50 -9.57 -12.43
N TYR A 268 -30.61 -9.39 -11.69
CA TYR A 268 -31.84 -10.18 -11.83
C TYR A 268 -32.83 -9.54 -12.82
N VAL A 269 -32.72 -8.24 -13.08
CA VAL A 269 -33.59 -7.53 -14.02
C VAL A 269 -33.19 -7.82 -15.47
N SER A 270 -34.17 -8.23 -16.27
CA SER A 270 -33.99 -8.53 -17.69
C SER A 270 -33.53 -7.30 -18.49
N TYR A 271 -32.70 -7.51 -19.52
CA TYR A 271 -32.12 -6.41 -20.29
C TYR A 271 -33.15 -5.44 -20.88
N LYS A 272 -34.31 -5.95 -21.32
CA LYS A 272 -35.42 -5.15 -21.87
C LYS A 272 -36.00 -4.18 -20.84
N ASN A 273 -36.13 -4.63 -19.59
CA ASN A 273 -36.78 -3.88 -18.51
C ASN A 273 -35.81 -2.98 -17.74
N ARG A 274 -34.49 -3.22 -17.85
CA ARG A 274 -33.45 -2.46 -17.10
C ARG A 274 -33.57 -0.95 -17.22
N LYS A 275 -33.82 -0.42 -18.43
CA LYS A 275 -33.87 1.04 -18.65
C LYS A 275 -35.06 1.68 -17.92
N GLU A 276 -36.21 1.02 -17.96
CA GLU A 276 -37.42 1.50 -17.31
C GLU A 276 -37.35 1.32 -15.80
N PHE A 277 -36.96 0.13 -15.33
CA PHE A 277 -36.75 -0.15 -13.91
C PHE A 277 -35.77 0.85 -13.27
N MET A 278 -34.67 1.17 -13.95
CA MET A 278 -33.71 2.17 -13.46
C MET A 278 -34.26 3.60 -13.43
N LYS A 279 -35.22 3.94 -14.30
CA LYS A 279 -35.88 5.25 -14.26
C LYS A 279 -36.74 5.37 -13.00
N ASP A 280 -37.49 4.32 -12.68
CA ASP A 280 -38.34 4.27 -11.49
C ASP A 280 -37.48 4.21 -10.22
N LEU A 281 -36.46 3.34 -10.17
CA LEU A 281 -35.57 3.20 -9.02
C LEU A 281 -34.78 4.49 -8.70
N LYS A 282 -34.52 5.31 -9.73
CA LYS A 282 -33.86 6.62 -9.56
C LYS A 282 -34.70 7.59 -8.74
N LEU A 283 -36.03 7.46 -8.72
CA LEU A 283 -36.91 8.28 -7.90
C LEU A 283 -36.73 7.97 -6.42
N VAL A 284 -36.44 6.70 -6.08
CA VAL A 284 -36.21 6.25 -4.69
C VAL A 284 -34.94 6.88 -4.12
N TYR A 285 -33.77 6.61 -4.69
CA TYR A 285 -32.50 7.04 -4.08
C TYR A 285 -32.17 8.53 -4.29
N LYS A 286 -32.83 9.21 -5.23
CA LYS A 286 -32.70 10.67 -5.43
C LYS A 286 -33.74 11.50 -4.70
N ALA A 287 -34.69 10.88 -3.99
CA ALA A 287 -35.65 11.61 -3.18
C ALA A 287 -34.95 12.56 -2.19
N ASP A 288 -35.62 13.65 -1.81
CA ASP A 288 -35.06 14.61 -0.86
C ASP A 288 -35.21 14.12 0.60
N THR A 289 -36.33 13.48 0.92
CA THR A 289 -36.63 12.94 2.26
C THR A 289 -36.86 11.42 2.22
N GLU A 290 -36.71 10.78 3.37
CA GLU A 290 -36.96 9.34 3.52
C GLU A 290 -38.42 8.96 3.22
N GLU A 291 -39.37 9.78 3.63
CA GLU A 291 -40.81 9.56 3.40
C GLU A 291 -41.14 9.52 1.90
N ILE A 292 -40.58 10.44 1.12
CA ILE A 292 -40.75 10.46 -0.34
C ILE A 292 -40.10 9.23 -0.95
N ALA A 293 -38.92 8.84 -0.44
CA ALA A 293 -38.19 7.68 -0.93
C ALA A 293 -38.97 6.37 -0.72
N LEU A 294 -39.57 6.20 0.47
CA LEU A 294 -40.44 5.09 0.81
C LEU A 294 -41.68 5.04 -0.08
N ALA A 295 -42.37 6.17 -0.28
CA ALA A 295 -43.53 6.24 -1.16
C ALA A 295 -43.17 5.86 -2.61
N GLN A 296 -41.99 6.26 -3.10
CA GLN A 296 -41.51 5.85 -4.42
C GLN A 296 -41.12 4.36 -4.47
N LEU A 297 -40.64 3.79 -3.35
CA LEU A 297 -40.37 2.35 -3.25
C LEU A 297 -41.67 1.53 -3.27
N ASP A 298 -42.74 2.03 -2.66
CA ASP A 298 -44.08 1.44 -2.74
C ASP A 298 -44.63 1.46 -4.17
N GLU A 299 -44.48 2.58 -4.88
CA GLU A 299 -44.87 2.69 -6.30
C GLU A 299 -44.04 1.75 -7.19
N LEU A 300 -42.74 1.63 -6.92
CA LEU A 300 -41.86 0.69 -7.60
C LEU A 300 -42.30 -0.76 -7.35
N LYS A 301 -42.72 -1.07 -6.12
CA LYS A 301 -43.30 -2.37 -5.76
C LYS A 301 -44.53 -2.65 -6.60
N LYS A 302 -45.55 -1.78 -6.58
CA LYS A 302 -46.80 -1.96 -7.36
C LYS A 302 -46.56 -2.29 -8.83
N LYS A 303 -45.55 -1.69 -9.44
CA LYS A 303 -45.23 -1.89 -10.87
C LYS A 303 -44.43 -3.15 -11.16
N TRP A 304 -43.47 -3.51 -10.31
CA TRP A 304 -42.46 -4.52 -10.61
C TRP A 304 -42.55 -5.79 -9.76
N ASP A 305 -43.40 -5.85 -8.73
CA ASP A 305 -43.54 -7.01 -7.81
C ASP A 305 -43.74 -8.32 -8.56
N ASN A 306 -44.65 -8.32 -9.53
CA ASN A 306 -45.03 -9.51 -10.28
C ASN A 306 -43.88 -10.12 -11.10
N LEU A 307 -42.81 -9.36 -11.38
CA LEU A 307 -41.69 -9.79 -12.22
C LEU A 307 -40.39 -9.94 -11.42
N TYR A 308 -40.19 -9.12 -10.38
CA TYR A 308 -38.93 -8.96 -9.67
C TYR A 308 -39.13 -8.84 -8.15
N ASP A 309 -40.05 -9.63 -7.58
CA ASP A 309 -40.35 -9.74 -6.14
C ASP A 309 -39.10 -9.77 -5.25
N SER A 310 -38.18 -10.71 -5.53
CA SER A 310 -36.93 -10.91 -4.80
C SER A 310 -36.01 -9.68 -4.79
N VAL A 311 -36.05 -8.87 -5.85
CA VAL A 311 -35.29 -7.62 -5.90
C VAL A 311 -35.94 -6.61 -4.96
N ILE A 312 -37.25 -6.47 -5.01
CA ILE A 312 -38.00 -5.51 -4.19
C ILE A 312 -37.88 -5.86 -2.71
N ASP A 313 -38.08 -7.13 -2.35
CA ASP A 313 -37.95 -7.61 -0.97
C ASP A 313 -36.56 -7.29 -0.40
N SER A 314 -35.50 -7.46 -1.19
CA SER A 314 -34.14 -7.10 -0.78
C SER A 314 -33.98 -5.61 -0.44
N TRP A 315 -34.72 -4.71 -1.09
CA TRP A 315 -34.70 -3.27 -0.73
C TRP A 315 -35.43 -2.99 0.57
N TYR A 316 -36.57 -3.67 0.84
CA TYR A 316 -37.29 -3.53 2.10
C TYR A 316 -36.50 -4.10 3.28
N GLU A 317 -35.92 -5.30 3.12
CA GLU A 317 -35.11 -5.94 4.16
C GLU A 317 -33.89 -5.12 4.58
N ASN A 318 -33.32 -4.35 3.65
CA ASN A 318 -32.13 -3.53 3.88
C ASN A 318 -32.45 -2.04 4.02
N TRP A 319 -33.73 -1.64 4.06
CA TRP A 319 -34.13 -0.24 3.96
C TRP A 319 -33.53 0.60 5.09
N ASP A 320 -33.53 0.08 6.32
CA ASP A 320 -32.94 0.72 7.51
C ASP A 320 -31.48 1.16 7.29
N LYS A 321 -30.68 0.29 6.68
CA LYS A 321 -29.26 0.54 6.37
C LYS A 321 -29.09 1.36 5.10
N LEU A 322 -30.04 1.30 4.17
CA LEU A 322 -29.99 2.03 2.91
C LEU A 322 -30.43 3.49 3.08
N SER A 323 -31.38 3.78 3.96
CA SER A 323 -31.98 5.10 4.16
C SER A 323 -31.23 5.96 5.19
N THR A 324 -30.27 5.39 5.93
CA THR A 324 -29.51 6.09 6.97
C THR A 324 -28.95 7.44 6.50
N TYR A 325 -28.56 7.58 5.22
CA TYR A 325 -28.04 8.82 4.67
C TYR A 325 -29.04 9.99 4.68
N PHE A 326 -30.36 9.73 4.73
CA PHE A 326 -31.40 10.76 4.76
C PHE A 326 -31.38 11.56 6.08
N SER A 327 -30.83 10.97 7.13
CA SER A 327 -30.66 11.64 8.43
C SER A 327 -29.56 12.74 8.40
N TYR A 328 -28.81 12.86 7.31
CA TYR A 328 -27.66 13.74 7.22
C TYR A 328 -27.84 14.85 6.17
N THR A 329 -27.06 15.92 6.33
CA THR A 329 -27.07 17.03 5.36
C THR A 329 -26.56 16.58 4.00
N LYS A 330 -26.85 17.36 2.96
CA LYS A 330 -26.48 17.06 1.57
C LYS A 330 -24.97 16.83 1.38
N GLU A 331 -24.14 17.53 2.15
CA GLU A 331 -22.68 17.41 2.13
C GLU A 331 -22.24 16.01 2.60
N ILE A 332 -22.71 15.59 3.78
CA ILE A 332 -22.43 14.27 4.34
C ILE A 332 -23.06 13.18 3.48
N ARG A 333 -24.33 13.36 3.08
CA ARG A 333 -25.08 12.44 2.21
C ARG A 333 -24.26 12.08 0.98
N LYS A 334 -23.66 13.07 0.30
CA LYS A 334 -22.85 12.84 -0.91
C LYS A 334 -21.61 11.96 -0.66
N MET A 335 -21.08 11.93 0.55
CA MET A 335 -19.92 11.11 0.89
C MET A 335 -20.29 9.69 1.30
N ILE A 336 -21.45 9.49 1.94
CA ILE A 336 -21.83 8.21 2.55
C ILE A 336 -22.76 7.35 1.68
N TYR A 337 -23.56 7.97 0.80
CA TYR A 337 -24.53 7.23 -0.02
C TYR A 337 -23.89 6.28 -1.05
N THR A 338 -22.58 6.43 -1.30
CA THR A 338 -21.80 5.56 -2.17
C THR A 338 -20.43 5.26 -1.57
N THR A 339 -19.87 4.10 -1.90
CA THR A 339 -18.49 3.74 -1.58
C THR A 339 -17.52 4.16 -2.69
N ASN A 340 -17.85 5.17 -3.52
CA ASN A 340 -17.05 5.58 -4.68
C ASN A 340 -15.60 5.94 -4.31
N THR A 341 -15.38 6.50 -3.12
CA THR A 341 -14.03 6.78 -2.60
C THR A 341 -13.21 5.50 -2.47
N LEU A 342 -13.80 4.44 -1.90
CA LEU A 342 -13.15 3.14 -1.72
C LEU A 342 -13.09 2.36 -3.04
N GLU A 343 -14.10 2.44 -3.90
CA GLU A 343 -14.05 1.89 -5.27
C GLU A 343 -12.91 2.51 -6.08
N GLY A 344 -12.68 3.83 -5.91
CA GLY A 344 -11.56 4.54 -6.51
C GLY A 344 -10.20 4.02 -6.03
N PHE A 345 -10.08 3.68 -4.75
CA PHE A 345 -8.91 2.99 -4.21
C PHE A 345 -8.78 1.57 -4.78
N ASN A 346 -9.85 0.79 -4.78
CA ASN A 346 -9.88 -0.58 -5.31
C ASN A 346 -9.49 -0.64 -6.79
N ARG A 347 -9.88 0.36 -7.59
CA ARG A 347 -9.45 0.49 -8.98
C ARG A 347 -7.94 0.71 -9.09
N GLN A 348 -7.36 1.55 -8.24
CA GLN A 348 -5.92 1.79 -8.23
C GLN A 348 -5.16 0.54 -7.75
N LEU A 349 -5.66 -0.12 -6.71
CA LEU A 349 -5.13 -1.39 -6.23
C LEU A 349 -5.10 -2.44 -7.36
N ARG A 350 -6.22 -2.60 -8.08
CA ARG A 350 -6.31 -3.49 -9.25
C ARG A 350 -5.34 -3.11 -10.36
N LYS A 351 -5.02 -1.82 -10.58
CA LYS A 351 -4.02 -1.41 -11.57
C LYS A 351 -2.65 -2.04 -11.28
N PHE A 352 -2.25 -2.07 -10.00
CA PHE A 352 -0.96 -2.61 -9.58
C PHE A 352 -0.94 -4.13 -9.48
N THR A 353 -2.09 -4.77 -9.24
CA THR A 353 -2.18 -6.22 -9.09
C THR A 353 -2.58 -6.97 -10.37
N LYS A 354 -3.15 -6.30 -11.39
CA LYS A 354 -3.69 -6.97 -12.59
C LYS A 354 -2.67 -7.82 -13.35
N ILE A 355 -1.40 -7.41 -13.35
CA ILE A 355 -0.30 -8.14 -14.00
C ILE A 355 -0.07 -9.50 -13.30
N ARG A 356 -0.32 -9.56 -11.98
CA ARG A 356 -0.15 -10.76 -11.15
C ARG A 356 -1.49 -11.49 -11.03
N THR A 357 -1.74 -12.38 -11.99
CA THR A 357 -3.02 -13.12 -12.05
C THR A 357 -3.21 -14.11 -10.90
N VAL A 358 -2.13 -14.74 -10.42
CA VAL A 358 -2.13 -15.68 -9.30
C VAL A 358 -0.95 -15.38 -8.39
N PHE A 359 -1.23 -15.21 -7.09
CA PHE A 359 -0.19 -15.04 -6.08
C PHE A 359 0.30 -16.40 -5.56
N PRO A 360 1.61 -16.60 -5.37
CA PRO A 360 2.17 -17.88 -4.93
C PRO A 360 1.87 -18.20 -3.46
N THR A 361 1.73 -17.17 -2.60
CA THR A 361 1.46 -17.29 -1.16
C THR A 361 0.64 -16.09 -0.69
N ASP A 362 0.02 -16.21 0.50
CA ASP A 362 -0.69 -15.11 1.16
C ASP A 362 0.25 -13.92 1.45
N ASP A 363 1.49 -14.18 1.87
CA ASP A 363 2.47 -13.13 2.13
C ASP A 363 2.88 -12.38 0.86
N SER A 364 2.95 -13.05 -0.29
CA SER A 364 3.17 -12.38 -1.58
C SER A 364 2.02 -11.44 -1.91
N LEU A 365 0.78 -11.84 -1.61
CA LEU A 365 -0.39 -10.98 -1.76
C LEU A 365 -0.31 -9.80 -0.78
N ARG A 366 -0.04 -10.02 0.52
CA ARG A 366 0.13 -8.95 1.53
C ARG A 366 1.17 -7.93 1.10
N LYS A 367 2.35 -8.39 0.70
CA LYS A 367 3.45 -7.55 0.19
C LYS A 367 2.99 -6.66 -0.96
N SER A 368 2.30 -7.24 -1.94
CA SER A 368 1.80 -6.53 -3.10
C SER A 368 0.73 -5.51 -2.75
N LEU A 369 -0.20 -5.86 -1.84
CA LEU A 369 -1.28 -4.98 -1.41
C LEU A 369 -0.74 -3.80 -0.60
N TYR A 370 0.16 -4.05 0.35
CA TYR A 370 0.82 -2.99 1.12
C TYR A 370 1.60 -2.04 0.21
N SER A 371 2.46 -2.57 -0.66
CA SER A 371 3.28 -1.75 -1.57
C SER A 371 2.42 -0.86 -2.49
N ALA A 372 1.31 -1.41 -3.02
CA ALA A 372 0.38 -0.64 -3.82
C ALA A 372 -0.35 0.43 -2.99
N THR A 373 -0.72 0.09 -1.75
CA THR A 373 -1.41 0.99 -0.82
C THR A 373 -0.53 2.19 -0.47
N ASP A 374 0.74 1.97 -0.11
CA ASP A 374 1.72 3.02 0.15
C ASP A 374 1.87 3.98 -1.05
N GLN A 375 1.95 3.45 -2.27
CA GLN A 375 2.02 4.27 -3.50
C GLN A 375 0.77 5.11 -3.75
N VAL A 376 -0.41 4.62 -3.37
CA VAL A 376 -1.67 5.35 -3.50
C VAL A 376 -1.79 6.41 -2.41
N MET A 377 -1.48 6.07 -1.17
CA MET A 377 -1.55 6.97 -0.01
C MET A 377 -0.59 8.16 -0.15
N LYS A 378 0.59 7.97 -0.74
CA LYS A 378 1.53 9.07 -1.07
C LYS A 378 0.94 10.19 -1.93
N LYS A 379 -0.16 9.93 -2.65
CA LYS A 379 -0.86 10.93 -3.47
C LYS A 379 -2.00 11.63 -2.73
N TRP A 380 -2.36 11.18 -1.54
CA TRP A 380 -3.43 11.76 -0.72
C TRP A 380 -2.88 12.91 0.13
N THR A 381 -2.55 14.02 -0.53
CA THR A 381 -1.92 15.18 0.12
C THR A 381 -2.93 16.24 0.58
N SER A 382 -4.19 16.13 0.18
CA SER A 382 -5.23 17.12 0.46
C SER A 382 -6.43 16.47 1.16
N PRO A 383 -7.08 17.20 2.09
CA PRO A 383 -8.32 16.74 2.70
C PRO A 383 -9.46 16.68 1.68
N LEU A 384 -10.57 16.07 2.07
CA LEU A 384 -11.78 16.04 1.25
C LEU A 384 -12.30 17.46 0.95
N PRO A 385 -12.88 17.69 -0.25
CA PRO A 385 -13.44 18.99 -0.60
C PRO A 385 -14.50 19.46 0.40
N ASN A 386 -14.45 20.73 0.78
CA ASN A 386 -15.39 21.35 1.74
C ASN A 386 -15.43 20.67 3.11
N TRP A 387 -14.32 20.05 3.53
CA TRP A 387 -14.29 19.30 4.80
C TRP A 387 -14.64 20.16 6.02
N GLY A 388 -14.12 21.39 6.13
CA GLY A 388 -14.41 22.25 7.28
C GLY A 388 -15.91 22.50 7.51
N ILE A 389 -16.70 22.65 6.44
CA ILE A 389 -18.17 22.80 6.55
C ILE A 389 -18.81 21.49 7.01
N THR A 390 -18.30 20.37 6.53
CA THR A 390 -18.81 19.04 6.86
C THR A 390 -18.48 18.70 8.32
N LEU A 391 -17.27 19.02 8.77
CA LEU A 391 -16.82 18.82 10.14
C LEU A 391 -17.73 19.56 11.13
N LEU A 392 -18.08 20.82 10.85
CA LEU A 392 -19.04 21.58 11.67
C LEU A 392 -20.40 20.85 11.79
N LYS A 393 -20.85 20.17 10.73
CA LYS A 393 -22.09 19.37 10.79
C LYS A 393 -21.92 18.12 11.64
N PHE A 394 -20.78 17.43 11.54
CA PHE A 394 -20.46 16.30 12.41
C PHE A 394 -20.38 16.72 13.88
N GLU A 395 -19.73 17.84 14.18
CA GLU A 395 -19.62 18.38 15.54
C GLU A 395 -20.98 18.75 16.13
N ILE A 396 -21.90 19.29 15.33
CA ILE A 396 -23.27 19.59 15.79
C ILE A 396 -24.05 18.30 16.06
N MET A 397 -23.96 17.31 15.18
CA MET A 397 -24.74 16.06 15.28
C MET A 397 -24.21 15.09 16.33
N PHE A 398 -22.88 15.06 16.52
CA PHE A 398 -22.19 14.06 17.34
C PHE A 398 -21.32 14.67 18.43
N LYS A 399 -21.65 15.89 18.87
CA LYS A 399 -20.86 16.67 19.84
C LYS A 399 -20.39 15.87 21.05
N GLU A 400 -21.32 15.18 21.70
CA GLU A 400 -21.05 14.41 22.91
C GLU A 400 -20.09 13.25 22.64
N ARG A 401 -20.31 12.52 21.53
CA ARG A 401 -19.48 11.38 21.13
C ARG A 401 -18.06 11.78 20.79
N ILE A 402 -17.90 12.87 20.02
CA ILE A 402 -16.58 13.39 19.64
C ILE A 402 -15.83 13.84 20.90
N ASN A 403 -16.49 14.55 21.81
CA ASN A 403 -15.87 15.00 23.06
C ASN A 403 -15.50 13.82 23.98
N GLU A 404 -16.38 12.83 24.14
CA GLU A 404 -16.11 11.62 24.93
C GLU A 404 -14.88 10.87 24.43
N ALA A 405 -14.76 10.71 23.11
CA ALA A 405 -13.67 9.95 22.52
C ALA A 405 -12.34 10.72 22.42
N LEU A 406 -12.36 12.06 22.47
CA LEU A 406 -11.16 12.91 22.51
C LEU A 406 -10.71 13.26 23.94
N ALA A 407 -11.54 13.04 24.95
CA ALA A 407 -11.22 13.30 26.35
C ALA A 407 -10.39 12.20 27.03
N VAL A 408 -10.11 11.11 26.31
CA VAL A 408 -9.32 9.93 26.73
C VAL A 408 -8.00 9.95 25.97
#